data_AF-A0A0J9W3N7-F1
#
_entry.id   AF-A0A0J9W3N7-F1
#
_cell.length_a   1.000
_cell.length_b   1.000
_cell.length_c   1.000
_cell.angle_alpha   90.00
_cell.angle_beta   90.00
_cell.angle_gamma   90.00
#
_symmetry.space_group_name_H-M   'P 1'
#
loop_
_entity.id
_entity.type
_entity.pdbx_description
1 polymer ?
#
loop_
_entity_poly.entity_id
_entity_poly.type
_entity_poly.pdbx_seq_one_letter_code
_entity_poly.pdbx_strand_id
1 'polypeptide(L)'
;MKNYKHRYGKKKGLSKLDCYYENKVFGKFNNIYDIRKKMKYDEKRSKKFFIKKYGIGLILFALTPTLGLIFPILFGDFYKMPGIFGLCPSSHKNSGEYASCSKKWIYDNENTINKFGEISCIFSFIMIAIVFLVLFYIFIKIIKYEKIKAGKGKMNVKEYYRFCKNVF
;
A
#
# COMPACT_ATOMS: atom_id res chain seq x y z
N MET A 1 -9.07 -12.79 22.60
CA MET A 1 -7.76 -13.41 22.87
C MET A 1 -7.48 -13.31 24.37
N LYS A 2 -7.60 -14.42 25.10
CA LYS A 2 -7.34 -14.42 26.56
C LYS A 2 -5.86 -14.06 26.80
N ASN A 3 -5.57 -13.27 27.84
CA ASN A 3 -4.22 -12.86 28.28
C ASN A 3 -3.51 -11.72 27.52
N TYR A 4 -4.22 -10.88 26.74
CA TYR A 4 -3.62 -9.66 26.15
C TYR A 4 -2.96 -8.76 27.20
N LYS A 5 -3.69 -8.39 28.26
CA LYS A 5 -3.20 -7.48 29.32
C LYS A 5 -1.89 -7.97 29.95
N HIS A 6 -1.79 -9.27 30.22
CA HIS A 6 -0.59 -9.89 30.78
C HIS A 6 0.61 -9.82 29.82
N ARG A 7 0.42 -10.18 28.54
CA ARG A 7 1.50 -10.10 27.54
C ARG A 7 1.93 -8.66 27.27
N TYR A 8 0.97 -7.74 27.20
CA TYR A 8 1.21 -6.32 26.98
C TYR A 8 2.01 -5.69 28.13
N GLY A 9 1.69 -6.03 29.38
CA GLY A 9 2.39 -5.53 30.57
C GLY A 9 3.87 -5.96 30.63
N LYS A 10 4.22 -7.11 30.03
CA LYS A 10 5.60 -7.62 29.98
C LYS A 10 6.46 -7.00 28.86
N LYS A 11 5.89 -6.20 27.96
CA LYS A 11 6.58 -5.63 26.79
C LYS A 11 7.04 -4.20 27.05
N LYS A 12 8.18 -3.81 26.45
CA LYS A 12 8.75 -2.45 26.53
C LYS A 12 9.10 -1.92 25.13
N GLY A 13 9.11 -0.59 24.96
CA GLY A 13 9.47 0.07 23.71
C GLY A 13 8.62 -0.35 22.51
N LEU A 14 9.27 -0.57 21.35
CA LEU A 14 8.63 -0.96 20.09
C LEU A 14 7.82 -2.27 20.20
N SER A 15 8.27 -3.21 21.04
CA SER A 15 7.56 -4.48 21.23
C SER A 15 6.19 -4.31 21.91
N LYS A 16 5.99 -3.21 22.64
CA LYS A 16 4.71 -2.85 23.25
C LYS A 16 3.75 -2.28 22.20
N LEU A 17 4.26 -1.47 21.27
CA LEU A 17 3.50 -0.96 20.13
C LEU A 17 3.07 -2.10 19.19
N ASP A 18 3.99 -3.01 18.84
CA ASP A 18 3.63 -4.20 18.03
C ASP A 18 2.56 -5.05 18.73
N CYS A 19 2.69 -5.28 20.05
CA CYS A 19 1.68 -6.01 20.81
C CYS A 19 0.31 -5.30 20.82
N TYR A 20 0.29 -3.97 20.85
CA TYR A 20 -0.94 -3.18 20.78
C TYR A 20 -1.62 -3.31 19.40
N TYR A 21 -0.86 -3.08 18.32
CA TYR A 21 -1.38 -3.19 16.96
C TYR A 21 -1.83 -4.62 16.63
N GLU A 22 -1.09 -5.63 17.09
CA GLU A 22 -1.47 -7.03 16.96
C GLU A 22 -2.84 -7.30 17.61
N ASN A 23 -3.06 -6.80 18.83
CA ASN A 23 -4.36 -6.94 19.49
C ASN A 23 -5.49 -6.24 18.72
N LYS A 24 -5.22 -5.06 18.15
CA LYS A 24 -6.20 -4.32 17.33
C LYS A 24 -6.54 -5.06 16.05
N VAL A 25 -5.54 -5.60 15.35
CA VAL A 25 -5.71 -6.41 14.13
C VAL A 25 -6.47 -7.69 14.44
N PHE A 26 -6.09 -8.41 15.50
CA PHE A 26 -6.76 -9.64 15.91
C PHE A 26 -8.19 -9.41 16.38
N GLY A 27 -8.48 -8.26 17.00
CA GLY A 27 -9.85 -7.83 17.30
C GLY A 27 -10.71 -7.74 16.04
N LYS A 28 -10.16 -7.16 14.96
CA LYS A 28 -10.85 -7.11 13.65
C LYS A 28 -11.07 -8.52 13.07
N PHE A 29 -10.08 -9.42 13.14
CA PHE A 29 -10.22 -10.80 12.66
C PHE A 29 -11.27 -11.60 13.44
N ASN A 30 -11.33 -11.46 14.77
CA ASN A 30 -12.39 -12.09 15.57
C ASN A 30 -13.77 -11.61 15.12
N ASN A 31 -13.95 -10.30 14.93
CA ASN A 31 -15.22 -9.75 14.45
C ASN A 31 -15.60 -10.28 13.06
N ILE A 32 -14.63 -10.37 12.13
CA ILE A 32 -14.86 -10.98 10.82
C ILE A 32 -15.31 -12.44 10.96
N TYR A 33 -14.67 -13.21 11.85
CA TYR A 33 -15.02 -14.60 12.10
C TYR A 33 -16.43 -14.75 12.69
N ASP A 34 -16.79 -13.91 13.66
CA ASP A 34 -18.12 -13.90 14.28
C ASP A 34 -19.21 -13.55 13.26
N ILE A 35 -18.95 -12.57 12.39
CA ILE A 35 -19.86 -12.20 11.30
C ILE A 35 -20.01 -13.35 10.30
N ARG A 36 -18.91 -13.99 9.91
CA ARG A 36 -18.92 -15.16 9.02
C ARG A 36 -19.76 -16.30 9.61
N LYS A 37 -19.63 -16.55 10.93
CA LYS A 37 -20.44 -17.54 11.65
C LYS A 37 -21.93 -17.18 11.64
N LYS A 38 -22.28 -15.91 11.87
CA LYS A 38 -23.68 -15.42 11.78
C LYS A 38 -24.27 -15.54 10.37
N MET A 39 -23.44 -15.41 9.34
CA MET A 39 -23.82 -15.61 7.93
C MET A 39 -23.88 -17.08 7.51
N LYS A 40 -23.82 -18.04 8.45
CA LYS A 40 -23.81 -19.48 8.19
C LYS A 40 -22.71 -19.92 7.20
N TYR A 41 -21.57 -19.24 7.23
CA TYR A 41 -20.43 -19.50 6.33
C TYR A 41 -20.73 -19.36 4.83
N ASP A 42 -21.79 -18.64 4.45
CA ASP A 42 -22.02 -18.27 3.06
C ASP A 42 -20.82 -17.48 2.52
N GLU A 43 -20.08 -18.11 1.61
CA GLU A 43 -18.82 -17.60 1.11
C GLU A 43 -19.01 -16.33 0.28
N LYS A 44 -20.05 -16.28 -0.56
CA LYS A 44 -20.34 -15.12 -1.42
C LYS A 44 -20.71 -13.91 -0.57
N ARG A 45 -21.59 -14.08 0.41
CA ARG A 45 -22.04 -13.01 1.30
C ARG A 45 -20.90 -12.51 2.19
N SER A 46 -20.10 -13.43 2.73
CA SER A 46 -18.95 -13.10 3.59
C SER A 46 -17.87 -12.33 2.83
N LYS A 47 -17.52 -12.77 1.60
CA LYS A 47 -16.55 -12.07 0.74
C LYS A 47 -17.02 -10.66 0.38
N LYS A 48 -18.29 -10.51 -0.04
CA LYS A 48 -18.87 -9.19 -0.39
C LYS A 48 -18.85 -8.24 0.80
N PHE A 49 -19.19 -8.73 2.00
CA PHE A 49 -19.12 -7.93 3.22
C PHE A 49 -17.68 -7.51 3.56
N PHE A 50 -16.74 -8.45 3.49
CA PHE A 50 -15.33 -8.17 3.76
C PHE A 50 -14.75 -7.12 2.80
N ILE A 51 -15.01 -7.26 1.50
CA ILE A 51 -14.55 -6.30 0.48
C ILE A 51 -15.16 -4.92 0.74
N LYS A 52 -16.47 -4.83 1.01
CA LYS A 52 -17.13 -3.55 1.28
C LYS A 52 -16.61 -2.86 2.54
N LYS A 53 -16.32 -3.61 3.60
CA LYS A 53 -15.93 -3.05 4.90
C LYS A 53 -14.43 -2.79 5.04
N TYR A 54 -13.59 -3.68 4.49
CA TYR A 54 -12.13 -3.64 4.66
C TYR A 54 -11.39 -3.51 3.33
N GLY A 55 -11.92 -4.11 2.26
CA GLY A 55 -11.30 -4.08 0.93
C GLY A 55 -11.23 -2.68 0.34
N ILE A 56 -12.29 -1.88 0.42
CA ILE A 56 -12.31 -0.54 -0.19
C ILE A 56 -11.20 0.37 0.34
N GLY A 57 -10.93 0.34 1.65
CA GLY A 57 -9.86 1.13 2.26
C GLY A 57 -8.47 0.66 1.82
N LEU A 58 -8.26 -0.65 1.67
CA LEU A 58 -7.01 -1.20 1.16
C LEU A 58 -6.79 -0.87 -0.32
N ILE A 59 -7.85 -0.87 -1.13
CA ILE A 59 -7.78 -0.48 -2.54
C ILE A 59 -7.40 0.99 -2.66
N LEU A 60 -8.05 1.89 -1.91
CA LEU A 60 -7.70 3.32 -1.92
C LEU A 60 -6.25 3.56 -1.45
N PHE A 61 -5.81 2.84 -0.43
CA PHE A 61 -4.43 2.92 0.05
C PHE A 61 -3.43 2.42 -1.01
N ALA A 62 -3.73 1.32 -1.70
CA ALA A 62 -2.90 0.79 -2.77
C ALA A 62 -2.84 1.70 -4.01
N LEU A 63 -3.84 2.55 -4.22
CA LEU A 63 -3.86 3.56 -5.27
C LEU A 63 -3.05 4.80 -4.93
N THR A 64 -2.69 5.04 -3.66
CA THR A 64 -1.99 6.28 -3.28
C THR A 64 -0.67 6.54 -4.04
N PRO A 65 0.17 5.53 -4.35
CA PRO A 65 1.40 5.76 -5.09
C PRO A 65 1.20 6.27 -6.53
N THR A 66 0.03 6.04 -7.14
CA THR A 66 -0.24 6.48 -8.52
C THR A 66 -0.28 8.00 -8.62
N LEU A 67 -0.61 8.70 -7.54
CA LEU A 67 -0.59 10.17 -7.49
C LEU A 67 0.81 10.74 -7.78
N GLY A 68 1.87 10.08 -7.32
CA GLY A 68 3.25 10.48 -7.59
C GLY A 68 3.69 10.23 -9.04
N LEU A 69 3.02 9.31 -9.76
CA LEU A 69 3.33 8.99 -11.16
C LEU A 69 2.65 9.95 -12.15
N ILE A 70 1.63 10.70 -11.72
CA ILE A 70 0.93 11.67 -12.58
C ILE A 70 1.92 12.72 -13.12
N PHE A 71 2.82 13.20 -12.27
CA PHE A 71 3.73 14.29 -12.63
C PHE A 71 4.70 13.90 -13.77
N PRO A 72 5.44 12.77 -13.69
CA PRO A 72 6.26 12.27 -14.81
C PRO A 72 5.45 12.02 -16.09
N ILE A 73 4.20 11.56 -15.99
CA ILE A 73 3.34 11.32 -17.17
C ILE A 73 2.99 12.64 -17.88
N LEU A 74 2.72 13.71 -17.12
CA LEU A 74 2.35 15.01 -17.68
C LEU A 74 3.53 15.73 -18.32
N PHE A 75 4.67 15.77 -17.64
CA PHE A 75 5.80 16.62 -18.03
C PHE A 75 6.94 15.86 -18.73
N GLY A 76 6.96 14.52 -18.63
CA GLY A 76 8.03 13.69 -19.17
C GLY A 76 9.07 13.35 -18.10
N ASP A 77 9.94 12.41 -18.46
CA ASP A 77 10.94 11.82 -17.57
C ASP A 77 12.37 12.29 -17.94
N PHE A 78 13.31 12.10 -17.01
CA PHE A 78 14.76 12.38 -17.11
C PHE A 78 15.42 11.75 -18.35
N TYR A 79 14.84 10.67 -18.89
CA TYR A 79 15.34 9.95 -20.08
C TYR A 79 14.85 10.52 -21.41
N LYS A 80 14.46 11.81 -21.46
CA LYS A 80 14.02 12.52 -22.68
C LYS A 80 12.73 11.95 -23.30
N MET A 81 11.93 11.25 -22.52
CA MET A 81 10.60 10.82 -22.96
C MET A 81 9.65 12.02 -22.87
N PRO A 82 9.00 12.43 -23.98
CA PRO A 82 8.07 13.54 -23.94
C PRO A 82 6.84 13.14 -23.11
N GLY A 83 6.52 13.95 -22.10
CA GLY A 83 5.24 13.85 -21.39
C GLY A 83 4.07 14.31 -22.27
N ILE A 84 2.85 14.20 -21.75
CA ILE A 84 1.62 14.64 -22.44
C ILE A 84 1.70 16.11 -22.88
N PHE A 85 2.30 16.98 -22.06
CA PHE A 85 2.45 18.38 -22.43
C PHE A 85 3.49 18.62 -23.53
N GLY A 86 4.37 17.64 -23.80
CA GLY A 86 5.22 17.55 -24.99
C GLY A 86 6.28 18.64 -25.15
N LEU A 87 7.30 18.33 -25.94
CA LEU A 87 8.32 19.28 -26.37
C LEU A 87 7.75 20.17 -27.50
N CYS A 88 7.90 21.49 -27.38
CA CYS A 88 7.73 22.39 -28.52
C CYS A 88 8.80 22.09 -29.59
N PRO A 89 8.44 21.98 -30.88
CA PRO A 89 9.41 21.71 -31.94
C PRO A 89 10.50 22.80 -31.98
N SER A 90 11.74 22.40 -32.23
CA SER A 90 12.92 23.27 -32.24
C SER A 90 12.83 24.42 -33.26
N SER A 91 11.95 24.30 -34.27
CA SER A 91 11.63 25.37 -35.23
C SER A 91 11.03 26.63 -34.57
N HIS A 92 10.33 26.49 -33.44
CA HIS A 92 9.74 27.61 -32.68
C HIS A 92 10.76 28.42 -31.87
N LYS A 93 11.98 27.92 -31.64
CA LYS A 93 13.01 28.65 -30.87
C LYS A 93 13.69 29.76 -31.70
N ASN A 94 13.68 29.64 -33.02
CA ASN A 94 14.40 30.52 -33.94
C ASN A 94 13.49 31.46 -34.75
N SER A 95 12.18 31.18 -34.83
CA SER A 95 11.21 32.14 -35.35
C SER A 95 10.76 33.09 -34.24
N GLY A 96 10.45 34.35 -34.56
CA GLY A 96 9.90 35.34 -33.61
C GLY A 96 8.59 34.91 -32.92
N GLU A 97 8.08 33.72 -33.22
CA GLU A 97 6.91 33.07 -32.64
C GLU A 97 7.21 32.37 -31.30
N TYR A 98 8.46 32.36 -30.82
CA TYR A 98 8.78 31.88 -29.47
C TYR A 98 8.00 32.63 -28.38
N ALA A 99 7.74 33.93 -28.59
CA ALA A 99 6.99 34.77 -27.67
C ALA A 99 5.50 34.40 -27.58
N SER A 100 4.91 33.82 -28.63
CA SER A 100 3.48 33.41 -28.66
C SER A 100 3.25 31.94 -28.30
N CYS A 101 4.31 31.18 -27.97
CA CYS A 101 4.21 29.77 -27.65
C CYS A 101 3.58 29.53 -26.26
N SER A 102 2.43 28.86 -26.22
CA SER A 102 1.73 28.48 -24.99
C SER A 102 2.52 27.55 -24.06
N LYS A 103 3.58 26.91 -24.56
CA LYS A 103 4.43 25.97 -23.82
C LYS A 103 5.78 26.58 -23.39
N LYS A 104 6.02 27.87 -23.66
CA LYS A 104 7.25 28.58 -23.28
C LYS A 104 7.58 28.44 -21.79
N TRP A 105 6.55 28.57 -20.94
CA TRP A 105 6.70 28.50 -19.49
C TRP A 105 7.29 27.17 -18.98
N ILE A 106 7.13 26.06 -19.72
CA ILE A 106 7.70 24.75 -19.39
C ILE A 106 9.22 24.79 -19.51
N TYR A 107 9.75 25.45 -20.54
CA TYR A 107 11.18 25.62 -20.75
C TYR A 107 11.78 26.64 -19.79
N ASP A 108 11.09 27.75 -19.56
CA ASP A 108 11.53 28.78 -18.61
C ASP A 108 11.64 28.22 -17.17
N ASN A 109 10.85 27.18 -16.86
CA ASN A 109 10.84 26.52 -15.54
C ASN A 109 11.35 25.06 -15.59
N GLU A 110 12.11 24.68 -16.61
CA GLU A 110 12.53 23.29 -16.85
C GLU A 110 13.19 22.67 -15.62
N ASN A 111 14.12 23.39 -14.99
CA ASN A 111 14.82 22.91 -13.80
C ASN A 111 13.86 22.68 -12.61
N THR A 112 12.87 23.53 -12.45
CA THR A 112 11.86 23.40 -11.39
C THR A 112 10.96 22.20 -11.65
N ILE A 113 10.47 22.05 -12.89
CA ILE A 113 9.63 20.92 -13.30
C ILE A 113 10.39 19.60 -13.10
N ASN A 114 11.65 19.54 -13.53
CA ASN A 114 12.50 18.36 -13.36
C ASN A 114 12.65 17.98 -11.89
N LYS A 115 12.99 18.94 -11.01
CA LYS A 115 13.09 18.69 -9.55
C LYS A 115 11.79 18.17 -8.94
N PHE A 116 10.65 18.75 -9.31
CA PHE A 116 9.35 18.27 -8.84
C PHE A 116 9.03 16.85 -9.35
N GLY A 117 9.48 16.51 -10.56
CA GLY A 117 9.41 15.17 -11.11
C GLY A 117 10.22 14.16 -10.30
N GLU A 118 11.47 14.49 -9.93
CA GLU A 118 12.32 13.62 -9.12
C GLU A 118 11.66 13.32 -7.78
N ILE A 119 11.22 14.38 -7.10
CA ILE A 119 10.58 14.26 -5.78
C ILE A 119 9.31 13.40 -5.87
N SER A 120 8.52 13.59 -6.93
CA SER A 120 7.27 12.85 -7.13
C SER A 120 7.52 11.37 -7.46
N CYS A 121 8.53 11.06 -8.27
CA CYS A 121 9.01 9.69 -8.51
C CYS A 121 9.49 9.02 -7.22
N ILE A 122 10.37 9.67 -6.46
CA ILE A 122 10.91 9.16 -5.19
C ILE A 122 9.76 8.91 -4.20
N PHE A 123 8.83 9.86 -4.08
CA PHE A 123 7.65 9.71 -3.24
C PHE A 123 6.81 8.48 -3.66
N SER A 124 6.58 8.29 -4.97
CA SER A 124 5.84 7.12 -5.46
C SER A 124 6.52 5.81 -5.08
N PHE A 125 7.84 5.67 -5.29
CA PHE A 125 8.58 4.46 -4.91
C PHE A 125 8.54 4.19 -3.39
N ILE A 126 8.70 5.22 -2.56
CA ILE A 126 8.58 5.10 -1.10
C ILE A 126 7.18 4.62 -0.72
N MET A 127 6.13 5.21 -1.32
CA MET A 127 4.75 4.82 -1.06
C MET A 127 4.46 3.38 -1.50
N ILE A 128 4.99 2.94 -2.65
CA ILE A 128 4.91 1.55 -3.11
C ILE A 128 5.54 0.62 -2.06
N ALA A 129 6.76 0.93 -1.59
CA ALA A 129 7.43 0.14 -0.57
C ALA A 129 6.61 0.06 0.74
N ILE A 130 6.04 1.18 1.19
CA ILE A 130 5.17 1.22 2.37
C ILE A 130 3.92 0.34 2.18
N VAL A 131 3.27 0.40 1.00
CA VAL A 131 2.11 -0.45 0.69
C VAL A 131 2.48 -1.93 0.80
N PHE A 132 3.61 -2.34 0.21
CA PHE A 132 4.09 -3.71 0.31
C PHE A 132 4.39 -4.11 1.76
N LEU A 133 5.06 -3.27 2.55
CA LEU A 133 5.34 -3.54 3.97
C LEU A 133 4.05 -3.74 4.77
N VAL A 134 3.03 -2.92 4.54
CA VAL A 134 1.72 -3.07 5.20
C VAL A 134 1.03 -4.37 4.78
N LEU A 135 1.06 -4.74 3.50
CA LEU A 135 0.50 -6.00 3.03
C LEU A 135 1.21 -7.22 3.65
N PHE A 136 2.54 -7.25 3.62
CA PHE A 136 3.33 -8.31 4.27
C PHE A 136 3.04 -8.40 5.76
N TYR A 137 2.95 -7.26 6.45
CA TYR A 137 2.59 -7.22 7.86
C TYR A 137 1.20 -7.83 8.12
N ILE A 138 0.19 -7.49 7.30
CA ILE A 138 -1.15 -8.07 7.39
C ILE A 138 -1.08 -9.60 7.20
N PHE A 139 -0.39 -10.09 6.17
CA PHE A 139 -0.25 -11.54 5.91
C PHE A 139 0.40 -12.28 7.08
N ILE A 140 1.52 -11.77 7.59
CA ILE A 140 2.22 -12.34 8.74
C ILE A 140 1.29 -12.42 9.95
N LYS A 141 0.53 -11.35 10.22
CA LYS A 141 -0.42 -11.32 11.34
C LYS A 141 -1.62 -12.25 11.11
N ILE A 142 -2.13 -12.43 9.89
CA ILE A 142 -3.19 -13.41 9.59
C ILE A 142 -2.72 -14.83 9.93
N ILE A 143 -1.52 -15.20 9.48
CA ILE A 143 -0.97 -16.54 9.75
C ILE A 143 -0.74 -16.74 11.25
N LYS A 144 -0.23 -15.71 11.94
CA LYS A 144 -0.07 -15.74 13.40
C LYS A 144 -1.42 -15.89 14.11
N TYR A 145 -2.47 -15.23 13.63
CA TYR A 145 -3.82 -15.33 14.19
C TYR A 145 -4.36 -16.76 14.06
N GLU A 146 -4.35 -17.34 12.86
CA GLU A 146 -4.83 -18.70 12.61
C GLU A 146 -4.04 -19.73 13.44
N LYS A 147 -2.72 -19.54 13.55
CA LYS A 147 -1.85 -20.36 14.37
C LYS A 147 -2.27 -20.36 15.86
N ILE A 148 -2.52 -19.18 16.42
CA ILE A 148 -2.95 -19.04 17.82
C ILE A 148 -4.34 -19.64 18.03
N LYS A 149 -5.23 -19.46 17.05
CA LYS A 149 -6.58 -20.05 17.07
C LYS A 149 -6.54 -21.58 17.01
N ALA A 150 -5.60 -22.15 16.27
CA ALA A 150 -5.34 -23.59 16.20
C ALA A 150 -4.56 -24.15 17.41
N GLY A 151 -4.20 -23.32 18.40
CA GLY A 151 -3.42 -23.74 19.57
C GLY A 151 -1.96 -24.11 19.25
N LYS A 152 -1.44 -23.72 18.09
CA LYS A 152 -0.12 -24.16 17.60
C LYS A 152 1.01 -23.26 18.11
N GLY A 153 2.01 -23.88 18.75
CA GLY A 153 3.24 -23.25 19.27
C GLY A 153 4.31 -23.01 18.19
N LYS A 154 5.60 -22.96 18.51
CA LYS A 154 6.66 -22.81 17.49
C LYS A 154 6.59 -23.99 16.49
N MET A 155 6.72 -23.71 15.18
CA MET A 155 6.60 -24.72 14.12
C MET A 155 7.83 -24.65 13.22
N ASN A 156 8.27 -25.79 12.70
CA ASN A 156 9.32 -25.82 11.68
C ASN A 156 8.75 -25.40 10.29
N VAL A 157 9.62 -25.21 9.30
CA VAL A 157 9.22 -24.75 7.95
C VAL A 157 8.26 -25.74 7.27
N LYS A 158 8.46 -27.06 7.45
CA LYS A 158 7.62 -28.11 6.85
C LYS A 158 6.21 -28.13 7.47
N GLU A 159 6.12 -27.95 8.77
CA GLU A 159 4.87 -27.82 9.53
C GLU A 159 4.15 -26.52 9.18
N TYR A 160 4.90 -25.43 8.99
CA TYR A 160 4.35 -24.15 8.55
C TYR A 160 3.72 -24.28 7.16
N TYR A 161 4.42 -24.87 6.20
CA TYR A 161 3.89 -25.13 4.86
C TYR A 161 2.62 -25.99 4.90
N ARG A 162 2.65 -27.11 5.65
CA ARG A 162 1.46 -27.97 5.83
C ARG A 162 0.31 -27.25 6.51
N PHE A 163 0.59 -26.39 7.49
CA PHE A 163 -0.42 -25.59 8.16
C PHE A 163 -1.08 -24.60 7.20
N CYS A 164 -0.28 -23.87 6.43
CA CYS A 164 -0.80 -22.96 5.42
C CYS A 164 -1.66 -23.70 4.38
N LYS A 165 -1.20 -24.85 3.86
CA LYS A 165 -1.96 -25.69 2.93
C LYS A 165 -3.31 -26.18 3.47
N ASN A 166 -3.42 -26.37 4.79
CA ASN A 166 -4.65 -26.85 5.41
C ASN A 166 -5.62 -25.73 5.78
N VAL A 167 -5.15 -24.48 5.85
CA VAL A 167 -5.93 -23.32 6.34
C VAL A 167 -6.34 -22.38 5.22
N PHE A 168 -5.48 -22.19 4.22
CA PHE A 168 -5.66 -21.30 3.07
C PHE A 168 -5.76 -22.12 1.79
#